data_AF-A0A2E1AQF6-F1
#
_entry.id   AF-A0A2E1AQF6-F1
#
_cell.length_a   1.000
_cell.length_b   1.000
_cell.length_c   1.000
_cell.angle_alpha   90.00
_cell.angle_beta   90.00
_cell.angle_gamma   90.00
#
_symmetry.space_group_name_H-M   'P 1'
#
loop_
_entity.id
_entity.type
_entity.pdbx_description
1 polymer ?
#
loop_
_entity_poly.entity_id
_entity_poly.type
_entity_poly.pdbx_seq_one_letter_code
_entity_poly.pdbx_strand_id
1 'polypeptide(L)'
;MKNKKIKLKTLKDIQNLRKNLTGLLGNKKSINLKGNHVFFEVRDNDHLLMQIRSLLQLCVFALDGDGIMLAPKNNNASKEESITQVLELVLCILPDSQMYYMDKLDEMLSKLKYR
;
A
#
# COMPACT_ATOMS: atom_id res chain seq x y z
N MET A 1 25.74 16.44 26.25
CA MET A 1 25.36 17.35 25.14
C MET A 1 25.31 16.67 23.75
N LYS A 2 26.27 15.81 23.36
CA LYS A 2 26.29 15.15 22.04
C LYS A 2 25.02 14.33 21.73
N ASN A 3 24.54 13.53 22.67
CA ASN A 3 23.35 12.68 22.46
C ASN A 3 22.05 13.51 22.27
N LYS A 4 21.91 14.64 22.98
CA LYS A 4 20.77 15.57 22.82
C LYS A 4 20.77 16.23 21.42
N LYS A 5 21.94 16.59 20.88
CA LYS A 5 22.06 17.13 19.51
C LYS A 5 21.72 16.08 18.44
N ILE A 6 22.13 14.83 18.64
CA ILE A 6 21.82 13.72 17.72
C ILE A 6 20.31 13.44 17.70
N LYS A 7 19.68 13.29 18.87
CA LYS A 7 18.22 13.12 18.97
C LYS A 7 17.45 14.24 18.26
N LEU A 8 17.86 15.49 18.46
CA LEU A 8 17.22 16.64 17.82
C LEU A 8 17.39 16.62 16.29
N LYS A 9 18.55 16.20 15.79
CA LYS A 9 18.79 16.03 14.34
C LYS A 9 17.90 14.92 13.77
N THR A 10 17.85 13.75 14.39
CA THR A 10 17.00 12.65 13.95
C THR A 10 15.53 13.02 13.93
N LEU A 11 15.03 13.76 14.93
CA LEU A 11 13.65 14.26 14.94
C LEU A 11 13.37 15.22 13.77
N LYS A 12 14.31 16.11 13.43
CA LYS A 12 14.19 16.99 12.25
C LYS A 12 14.17 16.17 10.95
N ASP A 13 15.02 15.16 10.86
CA ASP A 13 15.09 14.31 9.67
C ASP A 13 13.80 13.49 9.49
N ILE A 14 13.21 12.95 10.58
CA ILE A 14 11.89 12.30 10.57
C ILE A 14 10.78 13.27 10.12
N GLN A 15 10.80 14.51 10.62
CA GLN A 15 9.82 15.53 10.19
C GLN A 15 9.93 15.87 8.71
N ASN A 16 11.15 15.94 8.16
CA ASN A 16 11.37 16.16 6.74
C ASN A 16 10.90 14.96 5.91
N LEU A 17 11.20 13.73 6.35
CA LEU A 17 10.73 12.51 5.72
C LEU A 17 9.19 12.49 5.63
N ARG A 18 8.50 12.84 6.72
CA ARG A 18 7.03 12.92 6.76
C ARG A 18 6.45 13.92 5.76
N LYS A 19 7.07 15.11 5.60
CA LYS A 19 6.62 16.12 4.62
C LYS A 19 6.71 15.59 3.19
N ASN A 20 7.70 14.77 2.90
CA ASN A 20 7.88 14.17 1.57
C ASN A 20 6.87 13.04 1.29
N LEU A 21 6.30 12.38 2.30
CA LEU A 21 5.24 11.36 2.10
C LEU A 21 3.98 11.93 1.49
N THR A 22 3.59 13.13 1.89
CA THR A 22 2.39 13.80 1.36
C THR A 22 2.47 14.03 -0.15
N GLY A 23 3.69 14.13 -0.72
CA GLY A 23 3.90 14.20 -2.17
C GLY A 23 3.91 12.84 -2.88
N LEU A 24 4.12 11.75 -2.16
CA LEU A 24 4.20 10.37 -2.67
C LEU A 24 2.83 9.65 -2.63
N LEU A 25 2.02 9.94 -1.60
CA LEU A 25 0.63 9.47 -1.47
C LEU A 25 -0.33 10.08 -2.51
N GLY A 26 0.14 11.07 -3.27
CA GLY A 26 -0.61 11.74 -4.32
C GLY A 26 0.11 11.63 -5.65
N ASN A 27 0.45 10.43 -6.11
CA ASN A 27 0.97 10.27 -7.46
C ASN A 27 -0.17 10.44 -8.49
N LYS A 28 -0.61 11.70 -8.67
CA LYS A 28 -1.56 12.11 -9.71
C LYS A 28 -1.08 11.80 -11.14
N LYS A 29 0.19 11.38 -11.31
CA LYS A 29 0.81 11.11 -12.61
C LYS A 29 0.68 9.67 -13.09
N SER A 30 0.39 8.70 -12.22
CA SER A 30 0.18 7.30 -12.63
C SER A 30 -1.29 6.97 -12.92
N ILE A 31 -2.21 7.87 -12.57
CA ILE A 31 -3.65 7.69 -12.77
C ILE A 31 -3.98 8.09 -14.22
N ASN A 32 -4.25 7.10 -15.07
CA ASN A 32 -4.74 7.35 -16.42
C ASN A 32 -6.11 8.06 -16.34
N LEU A 33 -6.12 9.38 -16.56
CA LEU A 33 -7.30 10.26 -16.43
C LEU A 33 -8.50 9.81 -17.28
N LYS A 34 -8.29 8.96 -18.30
CA LYS A 34 -9.34 8.43 -19.19
C LYS A 34 -9.96 7.10 -18.73
N GLY A 35 -9.49 6.50 -17.64
CA GLY A 35 -10.07 5.27 -17.08
C GLY A 35 -11.33 5.51 -16.25
N ASN A 36 -12.10 4.46 -16.00
CA ASN A 36 -13.17 4.50 -15.00
C ASN A 36 -12.55 4.58 -13.60
N HIS A 37 -12.63 5.75 -12.97
CA HIS A 37 -12.13 5.95 -11.60
C HIS A 37 -13.23 5.63 -10.60
N VAL A 38 -12.92 4.77 -9.65
CA VAL A 38 -13.78 4.50 -8.49
C VAL A 38 -13.07 5.04 -7.27
N PHE A 39 -13.74 5.95 -6.56
CA PHE A 39 -13.28 6.42 -5.26
C PHE A 39 -13.97 5.59 -4.18
N PHE A 40 -13.20 5.11 -3.22
CA PHE A 40 -13.72 4.41 -2.05
C PHE A 40 -13.21 5.09 -0.79
N GLU A 41 -14.07 5.14 0.23
CA GLU A 41 -13.73 5.72 1.51
C GLU A 41 -12.94 4.70 2.35
N VAL A 42 -11.78 5.13 2.83
CA VAL A 42 -10.95 4.36 3.77
C VAL A 42 -11.07 5.04 5.13
N ARG A 43 -11.64 4.32 6.11
CA ARG A 43 -11.80 4.81 7.48
C ARG A 43 -10.46 4.97 8.21
N ASP A 44 -9.62 3.95 8.12
CA ASP A 44 -8.30 3.90 8.73
C ASP A 44 -7.41 2.86 8.02
N ASN A 45 -6.15 2.76 8.45
CA ASN A 45 -5.18 1.84 7.87
C ASN A 45 -5.56 0.37 8.10
N ASP A 46 -6.25 0.04 9.19
CA ASP A 46 -6.67 -1.34 9.49
C ASP A 46 -7.77 -1.77 8.52
N HIS A 47 -8.71 -0.88 8.20
CA HIS A 47 -9.75 -1.08 7.19
C HIS A 47 -9.14 -1.29 5.80
N LEU A 48 -8.15 -0.47 5.40
CA LEU A 48 -7.45 -0.66 4.13
C LEU A 48 -6.72 -2.01 4.08
N LEU A 49 -6.02 -2.37 5.15
CA LEU A 49 -5.31 -3.63 5.25
C LEU A 49 -6.27 -4.83 5.19
N MET A 50 -7.43 -4.73 5.84
CA MET A 50 -8.47 -5.74 5.77
C MET A 50 -8.99 -5.93 4.33
N GLN A 51 -9.20 -4.83 3.60
CA GLN A 51 -9.63 -4.87 2.19
C GLN A 51 -8.58 -5.55 1.31
N ILE A 52 -7.31 -5.16 1.43
CA ILE A 52 -6.19 -5.78 0.69
C ILE A 52 -6.10 -7.28 0.99
N ARG A 53 -6.15 -7.67 2.27
CA ARG A 53 -6.13 -9.08 2.69
C ARG A 53 -7.29 -9.87 2.09
N SER A 54 -8.50 -9.30 2.09
CA SER A 54 -9.69 -9.95 1.55
C SER A 54 -9.56 -10.21 0.04
N LEU A 55 -9.04 -9.24 -0.71
CA LEU A 55 -8.78 -9.39 -2.15
C LEU A 55 -7.72 -10.47 -2.44
N LEU A 56 -6.61 -10.46 -1.69
CA LEU A 56 -5.57 -11.48 -1.82
C LEU A 56 -6.07 -12.88 -1.47
N GLN A 57 -6.85 -12.99 -0.39
CA GLN A 57 -7.45 -14.26 0.01
C GLN A 57 -8.40 -14.79 -1.05
N LEU A 58 -9.16 -13.91 -1.70
CA LEU A 58 -10.02 -14.27 -2.82
C LEU A 58 -9.21 -14.78 -4.04
N CYS A 59 -8.07 -14.17 -4.35
CA CYS A 59 -7.16 -14.69 -5.38
C CYS A 59 -6.62 -16.08 -5.03
N VAL A 60 -6.24 -16.31 -3.77
CA VAL A 60 -5.77 -17.63 -3.30
C VAL A 60 -6.87 -18.68 -3.43
N PHE A 61 -8.07 -18.40 -2.94
CA PHE A 61 -9.21 -19.31 -3.06
C PHE A 61 -9.59 -19.60 -4.51
N ALA A 62 -9.52 -18.59 -5.37
CA ALA A 62 -9.70 -18.79 -6.79
C ALA A 62 -8.64 -19.77 -7.30
N LEU A 63 -7.34 -19.49 -7.11
CA LEU A 63 -6.23 -20.34 -7.57
C LEU A 63 -6.35 -21.80 -7.10
N ASP A 64 -6.66 -22.02 -5.82
CA ASP A 64 -6.75 -23.35 -5.20
C ASP A 64 -7.91 -24.22 -5.72
N GLY A 65 -8.81 -23.66 -6.53
CA GLY A 65 -9.86 -24.41 -7.23
C GLY A 65 -11.19 -24.51 -6.47
N ASP A 66 -11.23 -24.10 -5.20
CA ASP A 66 -12.45 -23.99 -4.40
C ASP A 66 -13.26 -22.70 -4.70
N GLY A 67 -12.63 -21.71 -5.37
CA GLY A 67 -13.25 -20.45 -5.74
C GLY A 67 -13.70 -20.41 -7.20
N ILE A 68 -15.01 -20.39 -7.43
CA ILE A 68 -15.58 -20.04 -8.73
C ILE A 68 -15.50 -18.51 -8.91
N MET A 69 -14.44 -18.00 -9.54
CA MET A 69 -14.41 -16.62 -10.08
C MET A 69 -15.08 -16.59 -11.47
N LEU A 70 -16.33 -17.04 -11.56
CA LEU A 70 -17.11 -16.83 -12.76
C LEU A 70 -17.81 -15.49 -12.62
N ALA A 71 -17.34 -14.49 -13.36
CA ALA A 71 -18.15 -13.32 -13.64
C ALA A 71 -19.45 -13.82 -14.33
N PRO A 72 -20.65 -13.58 -13.79
CA PRO A 72 -21.90 -14.11 -14.35
C PRO A 72 -22.21 -13.64 -15.78
N LYS A 73 -21.36 -12.80 -16.38
CA LYS A 73 -21.56 -12.13 -17.67
C LYS A 73 -20.30 -12.01 -18.54
N ASN A 74 -19.15 -12.55 -18.14
CA ASN A 74 -17.92 -12.47 -18.93
C ASN A 74 -17.38 -13.87 -19.25
N ASN A 75 -18.00 -14.53 -20.23
CA ASN A 75 -17.57 -15.84 -20.72
C ASN A 75 -16.21 -15.79 -21.46
N ASN A 76 -15.63 -14.59 -21.63
CA ASN A 76 -14.39 -14.38 -22.39
C ASN A 76 -13.15 -14.17 -21.51
N ALA A 77 -13.29 -14.00 -20.19
CA ALA A 77 -12.15 -13.83 -19.30
C ALA A 77 -11.76 -15.18 -18.68
N SER A 78 -10.48 -15.53 -18.78
CA SER A 78 -9.96 -16.67 -18.05
C SER A 78 -9.93 -16.39 -16.55
N LYS A 79 -9.87 -17.46 -15.76
CA LYS A 79 -9.70 -17.39 -14.31
C LYS A 79 -8.42 -16.63 -13.97
N GLU A 80 -7.36 -16.91 -14.70
CA GLU A 80 -6.03 -16.29 -14.57
C GLU A 80 -6.07 -14.80 -14.88
N GLU A 81 -6.77 -14.39 -15.93
CA GLU A 81 -6.96 -12.97 -16.28
C GLU A 81 -7.72 -12.22 -15.18
N SER A 82 -8.77 -12.83 -14.64
CA SER A 82 -9.55 -12.25 -13.54
C SER A 82 -8.73 -12.08 -12.26
N ILE A 83 -7.92 -13.09 -11.91
CA ILE A 83 -7.00 -13.02 -10.78
C ILE A 83 -5.92 -11.96 -11.00
N THR A 84 -5.35 -11.90 -12.20
CA THR A 84 -4.34 -10.90 -12.58
C THR A 84 -4.89 -9.49 -12.37
N GLN A 85 -6.12 -9.23 -12.82
CA GLN A 85 -6.76 -7.93 -12.65
C GLN A 85 -6.97 -7.55 -11.17
N VAL A 86 -7.33 -8.51 -10.31
CA VAL A 86 -7.45 -8.26 -8.87
C VAL A 86 -6.09 -7.99 -8.23
N LEU A 87 -5.03 -8.71 -8.64
CA LEU A 87 -3.67 -8.46 -8.16
C LEU A 87 -3.15 -7.08 -8.60
N GLU A 88 -3.42 -6.65 -9.82
CA GLU A 88 -3.12 -5.30 -10.27
C GLU A 88 -3.84 -4.23 -9.44
N LEU A 89 -5.11 -4.47 -9.08
CA LEU A 89 -5.85 -3.59 -8.18
C LEU A 89 -5.21 -3.54 -6.79
N VAL A 90 -4.80 -4.70 -6.24
CA VAL A 90 -4.08 -4.77 -4.96
C VAL A 90 -2.79 -3.94 -5.02
N LEU A 91 -2.00 -4.07 -6.08
CA LEU A 91 -0.79 -3.27 -6.28
C LEU A 91 -1.08 -1.77 -6.33
N CYS A 92 -2.21 -1.35 -6.91
CA CYS A 92 -2.59 0.05 -6.98
C CYS A 92 -2.99 0.64 -5.62
N ILE A 93 -3.55 -0.16 -4.71
CA ILE A 93 -4.04 0.29 -3.40
C ILE A 93 -3.03 0.06 -2.28
N LEU A 94 -1.95 -0.67 -2.53
CA LEU A 94 -0.89 -0.89 -1.54
C LEU A 94 -0.27 0.44 -1.10
N PRO A 95 -0.12 0.68 0.21
CA PRO A 95 0.41 1.93 0.73
C PRO A 95 1.95 1.92 0.71
N ASP A 96 2.59 1.62 -0.44
CA ASP A 96 4.05 1.43 -0.59
C ASP A 96 4.86 2.58 0.01
N SER A 97 4.40 3.81 -0.20
CA SER A 97 5.05 5.01 0.32
C SER A 97 4.95 5.11 1.85
N GLN A 98 3.87 4.62 2.45
CA GLN A 98 3.73 4.54 3.90
C GLN A 98 4.58 3.40 4.48
N MET A 99 4.66 2.25 3.81
CA MET A 99 5.50 1.14 4.23
C MET A 99 6.99 1.55 4.21
N TYR A 100 7.46 2.14 3.12
CA TYR A 100 8.84 2.65 3.02
C TYR A 100 9.16 3.71 4.10
N TYR A 101 8.20 4.57 4.44
CA TYR A 101 8.36 5.52 5.54
C TYR A 101 8.58 4.84 6.88
N MET A 102 7.77 3.84 7.18
CA MET A 102 7.86 3.09 8.43
C MET A 102 9.20 2.38 8.54
N ASP A 103 9.66 1.73 7.47
CA ASP A 103 10.99 1.09 7.42
C ASP A 103 12.12 2.09 7.72
N LYS A 104 12.07 3.27 7.09
CA LYS A 104 13.07 4.33 7.31
C LYS A 104 13.01 4.90 8.72
N LEU A 105 11.80 5.05 9.27
CA LEU A 105 11.61 5.52 10.64
C LEU A 105 12.19 4.52 11.63
N ASP A 106 11.95 3.22 11.45
CA ASP A 106 12.51 2.16 12.28
C ASP A 106 14.04 2.09 12.18
N GLU A 107 14.61 2.25 10.99
CA GLU A 107 16.06 2.35 10.79
C GLU A 107 16.66 3.52 11.59
N MET A 108 16.01 4.69 11.54
CA MET A 108 16.45 5.90 12.24
C MET A 108 16.32 5.79 13.76
N LEU A 109 15.22 5.21 14.26
CA LEU A 109 14.99 5.00 15.69
C LEU A 109 15.91 3.93 16.27
N SER A 110 16.19 2.87 15.51
CA SER A 110 17.14 1.82 15.91
C SER A 110 18.54 2.40 16.13
N LYS A 111 18.99 3.29 15.23
CA LYS A 111 20.27 4.02 15.38
C LYS A 111 20.35 4.90 16.64
N LEU A 112 19.21 5.30 17.21
CA LEU A 112 19.14 6.05 18.47
C LEU A 112 19.12 5.15 19.71
N LYS A 113 18.64 3.91 19.62
CA LYS A 113 18.65 2.95 20.74
C LYS A 113 20.05 2.38 21.00
N TYR A 114 20.87 2.23 19.95
CA TYR A 114 22.22 1.66 20.03
C TYR A 114 23.34 2.72 20.13
N ARG A 115 23.05 3.98 20.52
CA ARG A 115 24.01 5.09 20.70
C ARG A 115 23.80 5.89 21.98
#